data_AF-A0A939DDA9-F1
#
_entry.id   AF-A0A939DDA9-F1
#
_cell.length_a   1.000
_cell.length_b   1.000
_cell.length_c   1.000
_cell.angle_alpha   90.00
_cell.angle_beta   90.00
_cell.angle_gamma   90.00
#
_symmetry.space_group_name_H-M   'P 1'
#
loop_
_entity.id
_entity.type
_entity.pdbx_description
1 polymer ?
#
loop_
_entity_poly.entity_id
_entity_poly.type
_entity_poly.pdbx_seq_one_letter_code
_entity_poly.pdbx_strand_id
1 'polypeptide(L)'
;MREPPGSDSPDDREEAANEVISPAMRLQDLVARHRALDNRITEMYSHRSQNQILLQRLKKEKLRLKDAIERLKDELIPDLNA
;
A
#
# COMPACT_ATOMS: atom_id res chain seq x y z
N MET A 1 -24.83 -44.52 36.46
CA MET A 1 -23.47 -43.96 36.32
C MET A 1 -23.50 -43.00 35.14
N ARG A 2 -23.55 -41.68 35.44
CA ARG A 2 -23.22 -40.49 34.61
C ARG A 2 -23.93 -40.24 33.26
N GLU A 3 -24.70 -39.15 33.22
CA GLU A 3 -24.84 -38.20 32.10
C GLU A 3 -23.56 -37.32 31.98
N PRO A 4 -23.19 -36.71 30.82
CA PRO A 4 -24.01 -35.70 30.15
C PRO A 4 -24.11 -35.75 28.61
N PRO A 5 -25.13 -35.07 28.05
CA PRO A 5 -25.17 -34.63 26.65
C PRO A 5 -24.23 -33.42 26.47
N GLY A 6 -23.57 -33.31 25.32
CA GLY A 6 -22.77 -32.13 25.00
C GLY A 6 -21.61 -32.39 24.06
N SER A 7 -21.88 -32.32 22.77
CA SER A 7 -20.95 -31.68 21.85
C SER A 7 -21.77 -30.71 21.01
N ASP A 8 -22.25 -29.67 21.70
CA ASP A 8 -22.33 -28.36 21.10
C ASP A 8 -20.92 -28.09 20.58
N SER A 9 -20.73 -28.06 19.27
CA SER A 9 -19.52 -27.52 18.67
C SER A 9 -19.83 -26.08 18.31
N PRO A 10 -19.66 -25.12 19.24
CA PRO A 10 -19.55 -23.73 18.87
C PRO A 10 -18.11 -23.54 18.44
N ASP A 11 -17.86 -23.58 17.14
CA ASP A 11 -16.74 -22.81 16.60
C ASP A 11 -17.05 -22.45 15.16
N ASP A 12 -18.15 -21.70 14.99
CA ASP A 12 -18.15 -20.52 14.12
C ASP A 12 -17.05 -19.55 14.61
N ARG A 13 -15.79 -19.97 14.57
CA ARG A 13 -14.70 -19.02 14.40
C ARG A 13 -14.69 -18.73 12.92
N GLU A 14 -15.59 -17.81 12.56
CA GLU A 14 -15.23 -16.76 11.64
C GLU A 14 -13.81 -16.32 12.00
N GLU A 15 -12.82 -16.96 11.37
CA GLU A 15 -11.50 -16.38 11.18
C GLU A 15 -11.76 -15.15 10.34
N ALA A 16 -12.16 -14.09 11.04
CA ALA A 16 -12.33 -12.75 10.54
C ALA A 16 -11.14 -12.53 9.61
N ALA A 17 -11.46 -12.28 8.34
CA ALA A 17 -10.55 -12.13 7.23
C ALA A 17 -9.49 -11.06 7.53
N ASN A 18 -8.50 -11.43 8.34
CA ASN A 18 -7.31 -10.65 8.56
C ASN A 18 -6.49 -10.87 7.31
N GLU A 19 -6.89 -10.20 6.23
CA GLU A 19 -6.11 -10.13 5.00
C GLU A 19 -4.76 -9.55 5.40
N VAL A 20 -3.80 -10.46 5.64
CA VAL A 20 -2.42 -10.10 5.89
C VAL A 20 -1.96 -9.45 4.59
N ILE A 21 -2.01 -8.12 4.53
CA ILE A 21 -1.55 -7.36 3.37
C ILE A 21 -0.09 -7.77 3.16
N SER A 22 0.13 -8.58 2.13
CA SER A 22 1.47 -9.05 1.84
C SER A 22 2.37 -7.85 1.49
N PRO A 23 3.68 -7.91 1.77
CA PRO A 23 4.60 -6.87 1.35
C PRO A 23 4.50 -6.57 -0.16
N ALA A 24 4.20 -7.59 -0.98
CA ALA A 24 3.95 -7.44 -2.42
C ALA A 24 2.68 -6.61 -2.72
N MET A 25 1.58 -6.82 -2.00
CA MET A 25 0.37 -5.99 -2.14
C MET A 25 0.63 -4.54 -1.72
N ARG A 26 1.37 -4.34 -0.62
CA ARG A 26 1.77 -2.99 -0.18
C ARG A 26 2.64 -2.29 -1.23
N LEU A 27 3.56 -3.02 -1.86
CA LEU A 27 4.39 -2.51 -2.95
C LEU A 27 3.53 -2.09 -4.15
N GLN A 28 2.55 -2.91 -4.54
CA GLN A 28 1.63 -2.58 -5.62
C GLN A 28 0.81 -1.32 -5.32
N ASP A 29 0.29 -1.19 -4.10
CA ASP A 29 -0.45 0.02 -3.66
C ASP A 29 0.44 1.27 -3.70
N LEU A 30 1.69 1.20 -3.21
CA LEU A 30 2.63 2.31 -3.29
C LEU A 30 2.94 2.70 -4.73
N VAL A 31 3.16 1.73 -5.62
CA VAL A 31 3.39 1.97 -7.06
C VAL A 31 2.16 2.60 -7.72
N ALA A 32 0.95 2.13 -7.39
CA ALA A 32 -0.30 2.70 -7.91
C ALA A 32 -0.47 4.16 -7.48
N ARG A 33 -0.23 4.47 -6.20
CA ARG A 33 -0.25 5.84 -5.67
C ARG A 33 0.79 6.72 -6.34
N HIS A 34 2.02 6.22 -6.51
CA HIS A 34 3.09 6.95 -7.19
C HIS A 34 2.69 7.31 -8.64
N ARG A 35 2.12 6.35 -9.39
CA ARG A 35 1.63 6.58 -10.76
C ARG A 35 0.48 7.58 -10.81
N ALA A 36 -0.49 7.48 -9.90
CA ALA A 36 -1.60 8.42 -9.83
C ALA A 36 -1.11 9.85 -9.56
N LEU A 37 -0.12 9.99 -8.67
CA LEU A 37 0.46 11.27 -8.33
C LEU A 37 1.27 11.85 -9.50
N ASP A 38 1.95 11.01 -10.27
CA ASP A 38 2.64 11.42 -11.50
C ASP A 38 1.70 11.92 -12.60
N ASN A 39 0.58 11.21 -12.81
CA ASN A 39 -0.45 11.65 -13.74
C ASN A 39 -1.02 13.02 -13.34
N ARG A 40 -1.30 13.21 -12.04
CA ARG A 40 -1.78 14.47 -11.49
C ARG A 40 -0.77 15.61 -11.66
N ILE A 41 0.53 15.33 -11.47
CA ILE A 41 1.59 16.31 -11.75
C ILE A 41 1.63 16.66 -13.24
N THR A 42 1.50 15.68 -14.13
CA THR A 42 1.51 15.89 -15.58
C THR A 42 0.32 16.73 -16.06
N GLU A 43 -0.88 16.43 -15.59
CA GLU A 43 -2.07 17.26 -15.82
C GLU A 43 -1.86 18.66 -15.23
N MET A 44 -1.18 18.74 -14.07
CA MET A 44 -0.79 20.00 -13.47
C MET A 44 0.28 20.78 -14.26
N TYR A 45 0.93 20.19 -15.24
CA TYR A 45 1.82 20.93 -16.14
C TYR A 45 1.09 21.55 -17.33
N SER A 46 -0.09 21.02 -17.67
CA SER A 46 -0.84 21.46 -18.85
C SER A 46 -1.56 22.80 -18.68
N HIS A 47 -1.77 23.30 -17.46
CA HIS A 47 -2.43 24.61 -17.25
C HIS A 47 -1.41 25.66 -16.79
N ARG A 48 -1.43 26.86 -17.42
CA ARG A 48 -0.43 27.92 -17.17
C ARG A 48 -0.57 28.63 -15.81
N SER A 49 -1.74 28.58 -15.17
CA SER A 49 -2.03 29.33 -13.94
C SER A 49 -1.76 28.52 -12.66
N GLN A 50 -0.91 27.50 -12.74
CA GLN A 50 -0.86 26.50 -11.68
C GLN A 50 -0.03 26.90 -10.49
N ASN A 51 -0.57 26.52 -9.33
CA ASN A 51 -0.08 26.89 -8.02
C ASN A 51 1.26 26.17 -7.79
N GLN A 52 2.38 26.85 -8.05
CA GLN A 52 3.72 26.27 -7.93
C GLN A 52 3.96 25.61 -6.57
N ILE A 53 3.38 26.15 -5.50
CA ILE A 53 3.44 25.57 -4.15
C ILE A 53 2.83 24.17 -4.12
N LEU A 54 1.66 23.98 -4.74
CA LEU A 54 0.99 22.69 -4.82
C LEU A 54 1.83 21.70 -5.65
N LEU A 55 2.39 22.14 -6.78
CA LEU A 55 3.25 21.32 -7.63
C LEU A 55 4.50 20.85 -6.87
N GLN A 56 5.14 21.73 -6.10
CA GLN A 56 6.28 21.38 -5.25
C GLN A 56 5.91 20.35 -4.18
N ARG A 57 4.74 20.49 -3.55
CA ARG A 57 4.24 19.50 -2.58
C ARG A 57 4.01 18.14 -3.21
N LEU A 58 3.34 18.09 -4.36
CA LEU A 58 3.11 16.83 -5.09
C LEU A 58 4.45 16.17 -5.47
N LYS A 59 5.41 16.92 -6.01
CA LYS A 59 6.74 16.37 -6.33
C LYS A 59 7.45 15.78 -5.11
N LYS A 60 7.37 16.46 -3.96
CA LYS A 60 7.96 15.96 -2.71
C LYS A 60 7.27 14.67 -2.24
N GLU A 61 5.95 14.59 -2.40
CA GLU A 61 5.19 13.38 -2.09
C GLU A 61 5.52 12.23 -3.05
N LYS A 62 5.67 12.52 -4.35
CA LYS A 62 6.15 11.56 -5.36
C LYS A 62 7.50 10.97 -4.97
N LEU A 63 8.45 11.83 -4.56
CA LEU A 63 9.78 11.40 -4.14
C LEU A 63 9.70 10.47 -2.91
N ARG A 64 8.90 10.84 -1.90
CA ARG A 64 8.69 9.99 -0.72
C ARG A 64 8.10 8.62 -1.05
N LEU A 65 7.14 8.58 -1.98
CA LEU A 65 6.57 7.31 -2.45
C LEU A 65 7.62 6.47 -3.18
N LYS A 66 8.45 7.11 -4.03
CA LYS A 66 9.57 6.43 -4.69
C LYS A 66 10.55 5.83 -3.68
N ASP A 67 10.99 6.60 -2.69
CA ASP A 67 11.93 6.11 -1.66
C ASP A 67 11.32 4.94 -0.85
N ALA A 68 10.01 5.00 -0.55
CA ALA A 68 9.31 3.92 0.14
C ALA A 68 9.17 2.66 -0.72
N ILE A 69 8.95 2.82 -2.02
CA ILE A 69 8.92 1.73 -3.00
C ILE A 69 10.29 1.06 -3.07
N GLU A 70 11.38 1.83 -3.15
CA GLU A 70 12.74 1.32 -3.22
C GLU A 70 13.10 0.53 -1.96
N ARG A 71 12.86 1.09 -0.77
CA ARG A 71 13.09 0.37 0.50
C ARG A 71 12.29 -0.93 0.61
N LEU A 72 11.01 -0.91 0.24
CA LEU A 72 10.17 -2.11 0.31
C LEU A 72 10.58 -3.14 -0.75
N LYS A 73 11.06 -2.69 -1.92
CA LYS A 73 11.65 -3.57 -2.94
C LYS A 73 12.93 -4.22 -2.46
N ASP A 74 13.82 -3.46 -1.82
CA ASP A 74 15.07 -3.97 -1.26
C ASP A 74 14.80 -5.00 -0.15
N GLU A 75 13.75 -4.80 0.66
CA GLU A 75 13.29 -5.78 1.66
C GLU A 75 12.71 -7.07 1.03
N LEU A 76 12.06 -6.96 -0.13
CA LEU A 76 11.41 -8.07 -0.84
C LEU A 76 12.36 -8.84 -1.77
N ILE A 77 13.31 -8.14 -2.39
CA ILE A 77 14.28 -8.64 -3.34
C ILE A 77 15.62 -8.06 -2.90
N PRO A 78 16.40 -8.78 -2.07
CA PRO A 78 17.59 -8.24 -1.42
C PRO A 78 18.78 -7.99 -2.37
N ASP A 79 18.56 -7.78 -3.66
CA ASP A 79 19.62 -7.85 -4.68
C ASP A 79 19.37 -6.95 -5.91
N LEU A 80 19.13 -5.64 -5.70
CA LEU A 80 18.95 -4.71 -6.84
C LEU A 80 19.68 -3.37 -6.74
N ASN A 81 20.44 -3.09 -5.68
CA ASN A 81 21.19 -1.84 -5.53
C ASN A 81 22.62 -2.04 -4.98
N ALA A 82 23.45 -2.85 -5.66
CA ALA A 82 24.92 -2.84 -5.55
C ALA A 82 25.56 -2.09 -6.73
#